data_AF-A0A4Q6GVV8-F1
#
_entry.id   AF-A0A4Q6GVV8-F1
#
_cell.length_a   1.000
_cell.length_b   1.000
_cell.length_c   1.000
_cell.angle_alpha   90.00
_cell.angle_beta   90.00
_cell.angle_gamma   90.00
#
_symmetry.space_group_name_H-M   'P 1'
#
loop_
_entity.id
_entity.type
_entity.pdbx_description
1 polymer ?
#
loop_
_entity_poly.entity_id
_entity_poly.type
_entity_poly.pdbx_seq_one_letter_code
_entity_poly.pdbx_strand_id
1 'polypeptide(L)'
;MPAKKPFKPFANEADVLEIGKLMLENRLDRVTVSGDVDLTADQAGLATARRLHEALGAVVAALEARELPEQLPPPAVKQVDNPFT
;
A
#
# COMPACT_ATOMS: atom_id res chain seq x y z
N MET A 1 7.75 -6.63 22.58
CA MET A 1 7.78 -6.33 21.13
C MET A 1 6.88 -5.12 20.90
N PRO A 2 7.30 -4.09 20.16
CA PRO A 2 6.40 -2.97 19.89
C PRO A 2 5.16 -3.48 19.15
N ALA A 3 3.97 -3.02 19.55
CA ALA A 3 2.73 -3.34 18.86
C ALA A 3 2.84 -2.92 17.39
N LYS A 4 2.49 -3.82 16.46
CA LYS A 4 2.50 -3.52 15.02
C LYS A 4 1.48 -2.40 14.77
N LYS A 5 1.96 -1.22 14.39
CA LYS A 5 1.08 -0.07 14.09
C LYS A 5 0.09 -0.48 12.98
N PRO A 6 -1.16 -0.01 13.04
CA PRO A 6 -2.12 -0.25 11.97
C PRO A 6 -1.60 0.35 10.66
N PHE A 7 -1.75 -0.39 9.55
CA PHE A 7 -1.41 0.12 8.22
C PHE A 7 -2.32 1.29 7.87
N LYS A 8 -1.73 2.46 7.62
CA LYS A 8 -2.45 3.69 7.25
C LYS A 8 -2.15 4.03 5.79
N PRO A 9 -3.06 3.75 4.85
CA PRO A 9 -2.84 4.03 3.44
C PRO A 9 -2.51 5.50 3.19
N PHE A 10 -1.57 5.74 2.29
CA PHE A 10 -1.09 7.04 1.84
C PHE A 10 -0.43 7.94 2.89
N ALA A 11 -0.08 7.41 4.06
CA ALA A 11 0.44 8.20 5.18
C ALA A 11 1.96 8.45 5.15
N ASN A 12 2.74 7.61 4.47
CA ASN A 12 4.20 7.71 4.38
C ASN A 12 4.74 6.87 3.22
N GLU A 13 6.06 6.91 3.00
CA GLU A 13 6.78 6.18 1.95
C GLU A 13 7.62 5.00 2.47
N ALA A 14 7.35 4.53 3.70
CA ALA A 14 8.21 3.55 4.38
C ALA A 14 7.44 2.32 4.90
N ASP A 15 6.16 2.46 5.21
CA ASP A 15 5.38 1.37 5.77
C ASP A 15 5.05 0.34 4.68
N VAL A 16 5.23 -0.93 5.03
CA VAL A 16 4.85 -2.07 4.20
C VAL A 16 3.97 -3.02 5.02
N LEU A 17 2.86 -3.44 4.44
CA LEU A 17 2.01 -4.50 5.00
C LEU A 17 2.23 -5.79 4.22
N GLU A 18 2.65 -6.83 4.94
CA GLU A 18 2.82 -8.19 4.38
C GLU A 18 1.65 -9.10 4.73
N ILE A 19 1.15 -9.82 3.72
CA ILE A 19 0.11 -10.86 3.81
C ILE A 19 0.60 -12.09 3.03
N GLY A 20 1.24 -13.04 3.71
CA GLY A 20 1.93 -14.13 3.02
C GLY A 20 3.13 -13.59 2.25
N LYS A 21 3.20 -13.86 0.94
CA LYS A 21 4.22 -13.27 0.04
C LYS A 21 3.73 -12.00 -0.66
N LEU A 22 2.47 -11.59 -0.43
CA LEU A 22 1.91 -10.36 -0.94
C LEU A 22 2.37 -9.18 -0.06
N MET A 23 2.83 -8.11 -0.70
CA MET A 23 3.28 -6.88 -0.06
C MET A 23 2.43 -5.71 -0.53
N LEU A 24 2.03 -4.84 0.40
CA LEU A 24 1.39 -3.56 0.13
C LEU A 24 2.33 -2.46 0.62
N GLU A 25 3.00 -1.79 -0.31
CA GLU A 25 3.95 -0.73 -0.03
C GLU A 25 3.26 0.63 -0.07
N ASN A 26 3.46 1.41 1.00
CA ASN A 26 2.85 2.71 1.13
C ASN A 26 3.69 3.79 0.43
N ARG A 27 3.00 4.70 -0.28
CA ARG A 27 3.53 6.00 -0.72
C ARG A 27 2.45 7.05 -0.61
N LEU A 28 2.82 8.32 -0.73
CA LEU A 28 1.87 9.42 -0.55
C LEU A 28 0.81 9.49 -1.68
N ASP A 29 1.19 9.06 -2.88
CA ASP A 29 0.37 9.15 -4.10
C ASP A 29 -0.16 7.78 -4.58
N ARG A 30 0.35 6.67 -4.04
CA ARG A 30 -0.01 5.31 -4.44
C ARG A 30 0.19 4.31 -3.31
N VAL A 31 -0.52 3.19 -3.40
CA VAL A 31 -0.15 1.96 -2.70
C VAL A 31 0.23 0.94 -3.78
N THR A 32 1.45 0.41 -3.71
CA THR A 32 1.89 -0.65 -4.64
C THR A 32 1.54 -1.99 -4.04
N VAL A 33 0.90 -2.87 -4.81
CA VAL A 33 0.61 -4.25 -4.42
C VAL A 33 1.47 -5.19 -5.27
N SER A 34 2.29 -6.04 -4.64
CA SER A 34 3.24 -6.91 -5.33
C SER A 34 3.33 -8.29 -4.67
N GLY A 35 3.64 -9.33 -5.46
CA GLY A 35 3.73 -10.72 -5.00
C GLY A 35 2.42 -11.52 -5.15
N ASP A 36 2.32 -12.64 -4.42
CA ASP A 36 1.19 -13.57 -4.47
C ASP A 36 0.76 -14.03 -3.07
N VAL A 37 -0.49 -14.46 -2.96
CA VAL A 37 -1.02 -15.13 -1.78
C VAL A 37 -2.07 -16.16 -2.20
N ASP A 38 -1.97 -17.36 -1.65
CA ASP A 38 -2.96 -18.40 -1.86
C ASP A 38 -4.08 -18.28 -0.83
N LEU A 39 -5.32 -18.21 -1.33
CA LEU A 39 -6.53 -18.24 -0.50
C LEU A 39 -7.16 -19.63 -0.62
N THR A 40 -6.70 -20.55 0.22
CA THR A 40 -7.22 -21.92 0.26
C THR A 40 -8.66 -21.96 0.79
N ALA A 41 -9.44 -22.96 0.40
CA ALA A 41 -10.84 -23.14 0.83
C ALA A 41 -10.93 -23.75 2.25
N ASP A 42 -10.19 -23.19 3.20
CA ASP A 42 -10.15 -23.60 4.59
C ASP A 42 -10.19 -22.37 5.53
N GLN A 43 -10.13 -22.61 6.84
CA GLN A 43 -10.19 -21.52 7.83
C GLN A 43 -8.97 -20.60 7.78
N ALA A 44 -7.79 -21.10 7.43
CA ALA A 44 -6.56 -20.30 7.31
C ALA A 44 -6.62 -19.42 6.05
N GLY A 45 -7.10 -19.96 4.94
CA GLY A 45 -7.38 -19.20 3.73
C GLY A 45 -8.46 -18.13 3.94
N LEU A 46 -9.53 -18.44 4.69
CA LEU A 46 -10.54 -17.44 5.08
C LEU A 46 -9.95 -16.32 5.95
N ALA A 47 -9.10 -16.65 6.92
CA ALA A 47 -8.45 -15.65 7.76
C ALA A 47 -7.54 -14.72 6.93
N THR A 48 -6.79 -15.30 5.98
CA THR A 48 -5.94 -14.54 5.06
C THR A 48 -6.76 -13.66 4.12
N ALA A 49 -7.87 -14.19 3.58
CA ALA A 49 -8.78 -13.45 2.72
C ALA A 49 -9.41 -12.26 3.44
N ARG A 50 -9.84 -12.43 4.70
CA ARG A 50 -10.38 -11.34 5.53
C ARG A 50 -9.34 -10.24 5.78
N ARG A 51 -8.09 -10.63 6.05
CA ARG A 51 -7.01 -9.67 6.26
C ARG A 51 -6.67 -8.88 4.99
N LEU A 52 -6.66 -9.54 3.83
CA LEU A 52 -6.48 -8.86 2.54
C LEU A 52 -7.64 -7.91 2.24
N HIS A 53 -8.87 -8.35 2.48
CA HIS A 53 -10.06 -7.52 2.31
C HIS A 53 -10.05 -6.28 3.23
N GLU A 54 -9.67 -6.44 4.51
CA GLU A 54 -9.55 -5.31 5.44
C GLU A 54 -8.49 -4.30 4.97
N ALA A 55 -7.33 -4.78 4.52
CA ALA A 55 -6.27 -3.91 4.01
C ALA A 55 -6.72 -3.12 2.77
N LEU A 56 -7.34 -3.78 1.79
CA LEU A 56 -7.85 -3.11 0.60
C LEU A 56 -9.05 -2.20 0.92
N GLY A 57 -9.91 -2.58 1.86
CA GLY A 57 -11.00 -1.74 2.35
C GLY A 57 -10.50 -0.44 2.97
N ALA A 58 -9.40 -0.48 3.74
CA ALA A 58 -8.77 0.71 4.27
C ALA A 58 -8.21 1.61 3.15
N VAL A 59 -7.62 1.03 2.09
CA VAL A 59 -7.12 1.78 0.92
C VAL A 59 -8.27 2.49 0.21
N VAL A 60 -9.37 1.78 -0.05
CA VAL A 60 -10.57 2.36 -0.69
C VAL A 60 -11.15 3.47 0.16
N ALA A 61 -11.36 3.25 1.46
CA ALA A 61 -11.88 4.26 2.37
C ALA A 61 -10.99 5.52 2.41
N ALA A 62 -9.66 5.35 2.37
CA ALA A 62 -8.73 6.48 2.32
C ALA A 62 -8.79 7.24 0.99
N LEU A 63 -9.10 6.59 -0.13
CA LEU A 63 -9.29 7.23 -1.43
C LEU A 63 -10.64 7.97 -1.48
N GLU A 64 -11.72 7.34 -1.03
CA GLU A 64 -13.07 7.94 -1.01
C GLU A 64 -13.17 9.15 -0.07
N ALA A 65 -12.36 9.21 0.99
CA ALA A 65 -12.32 10.33 1.92
C ALA A 65 -11.54 11.56 1.40
N ARG A 66 -11.04 11.53 0.16
CA ARG A 66 -10.20 12.57 -0.43
C ARG A 66 -10.83 13.12 -1.71
N GLU A 67 -10.53 14.35 -2.04
CA GLU A 67 -10.76 14.86 -3.39
C GLU A 67 -9.70 14.27 -4.32
N LEU A 68 -10.13 13.40 -5.23
CA LEU A 68 -9.25 12.72 -6.19
C LEU A 68 -9.26 13.49 -7.52
N PRO A 69 -8.09 13.81 -8.09
CA PRO A 69 -8.04 14.33 -9.45
C PRO A 69 -8.39 13.20 -10.45
N GLU A 70 -8.85 13.56 -11.65
CA GLU A 70 -9.08 12.59 -12.73
C GLU A 70 -7.77 11.85 -13.11
N GLN A 71 -6.65 12.56 -13.07
CA GLN A 71 -5.30 12.01 -13.24
C GLN A 71 -4.32 12.68 -12.28
N LEU A 72 -3.35 11.92 -11.76
CA LEU A 72 -2.25 12.50 -10.99
C LEU A 72 -1.41 13.42 -11.87
N PRO A 73 -0.90 14.54 -11.34
CA PRO A 73 0.02 15.39 -12.08
C PRO A 73 1.30 14.63 -12.43
N PRO A 74 1.99 15.00 -13.52
CA PRO A 74 3.28 14.42 -13.83
C PRO A 74 4.26 14.66 -12.67
N PRO A 75 5.20 13.72 -12.41
CA PRO A 75 6.17 13.88 -11.35
C PRO A 75 7.01 15.14 -11.55
N ALA A 76 7.27 15.87 -10.47
CA ALA A 76 8.12 17.04 -10.52
C ALA A 76 9.56 16.64 -10.85
N VAL A 77 10.01 16.91 -12.07
CA VAL A 77 11.39 16.68 -12.50
C VAL A 77 12.24 17.88 -12.08
N LYS A 78 13.26 17.65 -11.24
CA LYS A 78 14.34 18.60 -11.00
C LYS A 78 15.59 18.13 -11.74
N GLN A 79 16.09 18.95 -12.66
CA GLN A 79 17.48 18.81 -13.09
C GLN A 79 18.38 19.22 -11.94
N VAL A 80 19.25 18.31 -11.54
CA VAL A 80 20.36 18.57 -10.63
C VAL A 80 21.64 18.29 -11.40
N ASP A 81 22.65 19.14 -11.21
CA ASP A 81 23.96 18.89 -11.79
C ASP A 81 24.51 17.57 -11.25
N ASN A 82 25.12 16.78 -12.13
CA ASN A 82 25.71 15.50 -11.75
C ASN A 82 26.87 15.75 -10.76
N PRO A 83 26.78 15.30 -9.51
CA PRO A 83 27.81 15.57 -8.49
C PRO A 83 29.11 14.78 -8.71
N PHE A 84 29.16 13.94 -9.75
CA PHE A 84 30.31 13.12 -10.12
C PHE A 84 31.06 13.64 -11.36
N THR A 85 30.86 14.91 -11.74
CA THR A 85 31.66 15.58 -12.78
C THR A 85 32.97 16.15 -12.25
#